data_AF-A0A2A2KUX2-F1
#
_entry.id   AF-A0A2A2KUX2-F1
#
_cell.length_a   1.000
_cell.length_b   1.000
_cell.length_c   1.000
_cell.angle_alpha   90.00
_cell.angle_beta   90.00
_cell.angle_gamma   90.00
#
_symmetry.space_group_name_H-M   'P 1'
#
loop_
_entity.id
_entity.type
_entity.pdbx_description
1 polymer ?
#
loop_
_entity_poly.entity_id
_entity_poly.type
_entity_poly.pdbx_seq_one_letter_code
_entity_poly.pdbx_strand_id
1 'polypeptide(L)'
;MTVALFGAITTVGLSLNIFVIYKMSKLAKGDRDQFINGTGVYLLVMALCDIVSLVFSFFQLLLSTFQADLSPVFLEISCRFTQFVSRCSYTQSMFCWLFMSGLRYFAAMHPLKYSTVWRSPSNALGCIMTISIILHLHVFTSTSHNQTGCVMLVEPVSSLYSMADVMLSFVLPSLLILLMDIRVLCCRSHRRSSDPLLQVVFHKLDEDTEKRRVSNMRRFMLTTLVSLLLSLPDNALRSWHILLPAAAQPQLSAPFFHAIKALYIAKFSFNAFYLTSFVFDRNVLSKTSSSRQLSLSLHRLENNPSIIPRERSNTVACRPTSPFQVLTRNSSCTCLDEKLQKWV
;
A
#
# COMPACT_ATOMS: atom_id res chain seq x y z
N MET A 1 -5.12 27.93 -19.09
CA MET A 1 -5.55 26.53 -19.30
C MET A 1 -4.85 25.58 -18.32
N THR A 2 -3.53 25.64 -18.17
CA THR A 2 -2.75 24.76 -17.27
C THR A 2 -3.19 24.82 -15.81
N VAL A 3 -3.32 26.01 -15.21
CA VAL A 3 -3.76 26.14 -13.80
C VAL A 3 -5.15 25.55 -13.56
N ALA A 4 -6.10 25.75 -14.49
CA ALA A 4 -7.45 25.22 -14.37
C ALA A 4 -7.47 23.68 -14.40
N LEU A 5 -6.70 23.05 -15.30
CA LEU A 5 -6.58 21.60 -15.37
C LEU A 5 -5.98 21.01 -14.09
N PHE A 6 -4.89 21.59 -13.60
CA PHE A 6 -4.23 21.12 -12.38
C PHE A 6 -5.12 21.36 -11.14
N GLY A 7 -5.86 22.48 -11.11
CA GLY A 7 -6.87 22.75 -10.09
C GLY A 7 -8.01 21.74 -10.10
N ALA A 8 -8.50 21.34 -11.28
CA ALA A 8 -9.52 20.30 -11.41
C ALA A 8 -9.02 18.94 -10.92
N ILE A 9 -7.80 18.53 -11.29
CA ILE A 9 -7.20 17.28 -10.80
C ILE A 9 -7.04 17.33 -9.27
N THR A 10 -6.52 18.44 -8.74
CA THR A 10 -6.28 18.62 -7.31
C THR A 10 -7.58 18.59 -6.52
N THR A 11 -8.63 19.27 -6.96
CA THR A 11 -9.93 19.29 -6.28
C THR A 11 -10.56 17.91 -6.23
N VAL A 12 -10.58 17.17 -7.35
CA VAL A 12 -11.06 15.78 -7.39
C VAL A 12 -10.25 14.89 -6.46
N GLY A 13 -8.92 14.97 -6.51
CA GLY A 13 -8.02 14.21 -5.64
C GLY A 13 -8.23 14.50 -4.16
N LEU A 14 -8.43 15.76 -3.78
CA LEU A 14 -8.71 16.17 -2.40
C LEU A 14 -10.04 15.60 -1.92
N SER A 15 -11.12 15.75 -2.70
CA SER A 15 -12.44 15.22 -2.34
C SER A 15 -12.41 13.71 -2.12
N LEU A 16 -11.74 12.97 -3.00
CA LEU A 16 -11.63 11.51 -2.91
C LEU A 16 -10.79 11.08 -1.69
N ASN A 17 -9.64 11.71 -1.45
CA ASN A 17 -8.81 11.37 -0.28
C ASN A 17 -9.50 11.73 1.05
N ILE A 18 -10.19 12.87 1.12
CA ILE A 18 -11.00 13.24 2.31
C ILE A 18 -12.07 12.17 2.57
N PHE A 19 -12.73 11.68 1.52
CA PHE A 19 -13.69 10.58 1.66
C PHE A 19 -13.04 9.29 2.18
N VAL A 20 -11.84 8.91 1.68
CA VAL A 20 -11.08 7.77 2.20
C VAL A 20 -10.79 7.96 3.70
N ILE A 21 -10.27 9.13 4.09
CA ILE A 21 -9.95 9.46 5.49
C ILE A 21 -11.21 9.32 6.35
N TYR A 22 -12.32 9.95 5.96
CA TYR A 22 -13.58 9.85 6.69
C TYR A 22 -14.01 8.40 6.90
N LYS A 23 -13.93 7.56 5.87
CA LYS A 23 -14.28 6.14 5.97
C LYS A 23 -13.31 5.35 6.84
N MET A 24 -12.01 5.60 6.72
CA MET A 24 -11.00 4.94 7.55
C MET A 24 -11.12 5.35 9.03
N SER A 25 -11.39 6.63 9.31
CA SER A 25 -11.68 7.10 10.66
C SER A 25 -12.96 6.50 11.22
N LYS A 26 -14.01 6.34 10.40
CA LYS A 26 -15.22 5.63 10.80
C LYS A 26 -14.94 4.15 11.11
N LEU A 27 -14.12 3.48 10.30
CA LEU A 27 -13.71 2.10 10.54
C LEU A 27 -12.90 1.98 11.84
N ALA A 28 -11.95 2.89 12.08
CA ALA A 28 -11.15 2.93 13.30
C ALA A 28 -11.99 3.09 14.57
N LYS A 29 -13.12 3.83 14.50
CA LYS A 29 -14.07 3.98 15.61
C LYS A 29 -14.98 2.77 15.80
N GLY A 30 -15.32 2.05 14.72
CA GLY A 30 -16.25 0.92 14.75
C GLY A 30 -15.58 -0.41 15.09
N ASP A 31 -14.46 -0.72 14.45
CA ASP A 31 -13.70 -1.98 14.62
C ASP A 31 -12.20 -1.65 14.62
N ARG A 32 -11.71 -1.30 15.82
CA ARG A 32 -10.33 -0.85 16.02
C ARG A 32 -9.32 -1.97 15.71
N ASP A 33 -9.66 -3.22 16.02
CA ASP A 33 -8.75 -4.34 15.82
C ASP A 33 -8.60 -4.67 14.33
N GLN A 34 -9.69 -4.62 13.56
CA GLN A 34 -9.62 -4.76 12.10
C GLN A 34 -8.87 -3.61 11.44
N PHE A 35 -9.01 -2.39 11.97
CA PHE A 35 -8.28 -1.22 11.46
C PHE A 35 -6.76 -1.34 11.70
N ILE A 36 -6.36 -1.67 12.93
CA ILE A 36 -4.94 -1.75 13.34
C ILE A 36 -4.24 -2.96 12.73
N ASN A 37 -4.86 -4.14 12.77
CA ASN A 37 -4.22 -5.38 12.29
C ASN A 37 -4.39 -5.60 10.78
N GLY A 38 -5.22 -4.79 10.12
CA GLY A 38 -5.50 -4.87 8.69
C GLY A 38 -4.65 -3.92 7.83
N THR A 39 -5.21 -3.55 6.68
CA THR A 39 -4.63 -2.56 5.77
C THR A 39 -5.07 -1.12 6.10
N GLY A 40 -5.93 -0.93 7.12
CA GLY A 40 -6.59 0.34 7.40
C GLY A 40 -5.62 1.47 7.70
N VAL A 41 -4.59 1.21 8.52
CA VAL A 41 -3.55 2.20 8.86
C VAL A 41 -2.80 2.67 7.61
N TYR A 42 -2.39 1.76 6.72
CA TYR A 42 -1.69 2.10 5.47
C TYR A 42 -2.54 2.97 4.54
N LEU A 43 -3.83 2.63 4.41
CA LEU A 43 -4.76 3.38 3.57
C LEU A 43 -5.00 4.80 4.12
N LEU A 44 -5.08 4.94 5.44
CA LEU A 44 -5.23 6.25 6.08
C LEU A 44 -3.97 7.10 5.90
N VAL A 45 -2.79 6.56 6.20
CA VAL A 45 -1.51 7.28 6.07
C VAL A 45 -1.26 7.64 4.60
N MET A 46 -1.52 6.72 3.67
CA MET A 46 -1.44 6.99 2.24
C MET A 46 -2.35 8.14 1.81
N ALA A 47 -3.62 8.16 2.21
CA ALA A 47 -4.55 9.22 1.86
C ALA A 47 -4.14 10.59 2.44
N LEU A 48 -3.58 10.61 3.66
CA LEU A 48 -3.03 11.83 4.27
C LEU A 48 -1.82 12.34 3.48
N CYS A 49 -0.87 11.47 3.15
CA CYS A 49 0.29 11.82 2.33
C CYS A 49 -0.11 12.32 0.94
N ASP A 50 -1.09 11.67 0.30
CA ASP A 50 -1.58 12.06 -1.02
C ASP A 50 -2.26 13.45 -0.98
N ILE A 51 -3.00 13.80 0.08
CA ILE A 51 -3.52 15.17 0.29
C ILE A 51 -2.38 16.18 0.41
N VAL A 52 -1.39 15.89 1.25
CA VAL A 52 -0.25 16.80 1.44
C VAL A 52 0.47 16.99 0.10
N SER A 53 0.78 15.93 -0.63
CA SER A 53 1.40 16.02 -1.96
C SER A 53 0.56 16.82 -2.95
N LEU A 54 -0.77 16.66 -2.97
CA LEU A 54 -1.67 17.44 -3.84
C LEU A 54 -1.64 18.93 -3.51
N VAL A 55 -1.80 19.30 -2.22
CA VAL A 55 -1.82 20.70 -1.78
C VAL A 55 -0.49 21.38 -2.08
N PHE A 56 0.63 20.75 -1.73
CA PHE A 56 1.95 21.33 -1.93
C PHE A 56 2.36 21.40 -3.41
N SER A 57 2.00 20.40 -4.22
CA SER A 57 2.25 20.46 -5.68
C SER A 57 1.41 21.54 -6.36
N PHE A 58 0.15 21.71 -5.96
CA PHE A 58 -0.71 22.78 -6.49
C PHE A 58 -0.23 24.15 -6.04
N PHE A 59 0.18 24.30 -4.78
CA PHE A 59 0.76 25.54 -4.28
C PHE A 59 2.05 25.91 -5.02
N GLN A 60 2.91 24.93 -5.34
CA GLN A 60 4.10 25.16 -6.15
C GLN A 60 3.76 25.68 -7.57
N LEU A 61 2.68 25.17 -8.19
CA LEU A 61 2.18 25.67 -9.47
C LEU A 61 1.65 27.11 -9.37
N LEU A 62 0.99 27.45 -8.27
CA LEU A 62 0.54 28.83 -8.02
C LEU A 62 1.75 29.76 -7.90
N LEU A 63 2.77 29.37 -7.12
CA LEU A 63 4.00 30.16 -6.99
C LEU A 63 4.71 30.37 -8.34
N SER A 64 4.78 29.35 -9.20
CA SER A 64 5.38 29.53 -10.53
C SER A 64 4.56 30.43 -11.45
N THR A 65 3.24 30.53 -11.23
CA THR A 65 2.34 31.37 -12.05
C THR A 65 2.38 32.83 -11.59
N PHE A 66 2.39 33.07 -10.28
CA PHE A 66 2.34 34.40 -9.66
C PHE A 66 3.73 34.93 -9.22
N GLN A 67 4.80 34.44 -9.85
CA GLN A 67 6.18 34.79 -9.47
C GLN A 67 6.49 36.29 -9.56
N ALA A 68 5.81 37.03 -10.44
CA ALA A 68 6.06 38.46 -10.64
C ALA A 68 5.59 39.33 -9.45
N ASP A 69 4.60 38.86 -8.69
CA ASP A 69 3.97 39.62 -7.60
C ASP A 69 4.59 39.30 -6.23
N LEU A 70 5.54 38.37 -6.16
CA LEU A 70 6.08 37.80 -4.93
C LEU A 70 7.55 38.18 -4.73
N SER A 71 7.97 38.31 -3.47
CA SER A 71 9.36 38.60 -3.15
C SER A 71 10.25 37.37 -3.48
N PRO A 72 11.47 37.59 -4.01
CA PRO A 72 12.35 36.49 -4.42
C PRO A 72 12.75 35.60 -3.23
N VAL A 73 12.91 36.20 -2.04
CA VAL A 73 13.20 35.48 -0.79
C VAL A 73 12.04 34.55 -0.42
N PHE A 74 10.80 35.02 -0.54
CA PHE A 74 9.63 34.20 -0.24
C PHE A 74 9.49 33.03 -1.23
N LEU A 75 9.76 33.26 -2.51
CA LEU A 75 9.74 32.23 -3.54
C LEU A 75 10.78 31.14 -3.25
N GLU A 76 12.01 31.50 -2.89
CA GLU A 76 13.08 30.55 -2.59
C GLU A 76 12.77 29.70 -1.35
N ILE A 77 12.33 30.34 -0.25
CA ILE A 77 11.98 29.64 1.00
C ILE A 77 10.80 28.68 0.75
N SER A 78 9.75 29.17 0.11
CA SER A 78 8.57 28.37 -0.19
C SER A 78 8.90 27.21 -1.13
N CYS A 79 9.77 27.44 -2.11
CA CYS A 79 10.24 26.43 -3.04
C CYS A 79 10.98 25.27 -2.33
N ARG A 80 11.92 25.59 -1.44
CA ARG A 80 12.64 24.59 -0.63
C ARG A 80 11.69 23.78 0.25
N PHE A 81 10.80 24.48 0.95
CA PHE A 81 9.85 23.85 1.87
C PHE A 81 8.86 22.93 1.14
N THR A 82 8.28 23.41 0.04
CA THR A 82 7.29 22.65 -0.73
C THR A 82 7.88 21.40 -1.37
N GLN A 83 9.11 21.49 -1.88
CA GLN A 83 9.86 20.33 -2.39
C GLN A 83 10.16 19.32 -1.30
N PHE A 84 10.66 19.77 -0.15
CA PHE A 84 10.93 18.90 1.00
C PHE A 84 9.70 18.12 1.44
N VAL A 85 8.58 18.82 1.69
CA VAL A 85 7.33 18.20 2.16
C VAL A 85 6.75 17.24 1.10
N SER A 86 6.77 17.64 -0.17
CA SER A 86 6.26 16.80 -1.27
C SER A 86 7.06 15.50 -1.41
N ARG A 87 8.39 15.56 -1.30
CA ARG A 87 9.24 14.36 -1.35
C ARG A 87 9.01 13.44 -0.17
N CYS A 88 8.96 13.97 1.06
CA CYS A 88 8.69 13.15 2.24
C CYS A 88 7.34 12.43 2.14
N SER A 89 6.31 13.16 1.72
CA SER A 89 4.95 12.62 1.57
C SER A 89 4.88 11.59 0.46
N TYR A 90 5.54 11.83 -0.67
CA TYR A 90 5.63 10.88 -1.77
C TYR A 90 6.32 9.58 -1.36
N THR A 91 7.48 9.67 -0.69
CA THR A 91 8.23 8.50 -0.22
C THR A 91 7.39 7.71 0.76
N GLN A 92 6.75 8.37 1.73
CA GLN A 92 5.85 7.71 2.67
C GLN A 92 4.68 7.00 1.97
N SER A 93 4.06 7.62 0.97
CA SER A 93 2.98 7.00 0.17
C SER A 93 3.50 5.77 -0.62
N MET A 94 4.70 5.83 -1.20
CA MET A 94 5.31 4.68 -1.88
C MET A 94 5.63 3.51 -0.94
N PHE A 95 6.12 3.79 0.26
CA PHE A 95 6.32 2.72 1.25
C PHE A 95 5.00 2.14 1.75
N CYS A 96 3.92 2.91 1.82
CA CYS A 96 2.59 2.36 2.09
C CYS A 96 2.17 1.35 1.01
N TRP A 97 2.43 1.64 -0.27
CA TRP A 97 2.22 0.68 -1.36
C TRP A 97 3.09 -0.57 -1.22
N LEU A 98 4.38 -0.39 -0.86
CA LEU A 98 5.30 -1.50 -0.63
C LEU A 98 4.79 -2.44 0.47
N PHE A 99 4.39 -1.88 1.61
CA PHE A 99 3.85 -2.67 2.71
C PHE A 99 2.53 -3.36 2.34
N MET A 100 1.63 -2.70 1.61
CA MET A 100 0.40 -3.33 1.11
C MET A 100 0.67 -4.45 0.08
N SER A 101 1.71 -4.33 -0.74
CA SER A 101 2.17 -5.42 -1.62
C SER A 101 2.76 -6.58 -0.80
N GLY A 102 3.64 -6.27 0.16
CA GLY A 102 4.20 -7.26 1.08
C GLY A 102 3.13 -8.03 1.84
N LEU A 103 2.08 -7.37 2.30
CA LEU A 103 0.94 -8.02 2.95
C LEU A 103 0.26 -9.05 2.07
N ARG A 104 0.02 -8.70 0.80
CA ARG A 104 -0.59 -9.62 -0.17
C ARG A 104 0.34 -10.79 -0.45
N TYR A 105 1.63 -10.55 -0.54
CA TYR A 105 2.65 -11.59 -0.68
C TYR A 105 2.67 -12.57 0.50
N PHE A 106 2.78 -12.06 1.72
CA PHE A 106 2.78 -12.91 2.92
C PHE A 106 1.46 -13.66 3.11
N ALA A 107 0.32 -13.02 2.84
CA ALA A 107 -0.98 -13.68 2.92
C ALA A 107 -1.13 -14.84 1.90
N ALA A 108 -0.53 -14.72 0.71
CA ALA A 108 -0.57 -15.77 -0.30
C ALA A 108 0.41 -16.91 0.00
N MET A 109 1.68 -16.58 0.31
CA MET A 109 2.77 -17.55 0.38
C MET A 109 3.05 -18.10 1.78
N HIS A 110 2.86 -17.28 2.83
CA HIS A 110 3.23 -17.63 4.20
C HIS A 110 2.19 -17.14 5.23
N PRO A 111 0.99 -17.75 5.29
CA PRO A 111 -0.10 -17.29 6.15
C PRO A 111 0.25 -17.30 7.64
N LEU A 112 1.13 -18.20 8.08
CA LEU A 112 1.59 -18.26 9.47
C LEU A 112 2.51 -17.08 9.84
N LYS A 113 3.38 -16.65 8.90
CA LYS A 113 4.24 -15.47 9.08
C LYS A 113 3.44 -14.17 9.00
N TYR A 114 2.38 -14.14 8.18
CA TYR A 114 1.46 -13.01 8.10
C TYR A 114 0.85 -12.67 9.48
N SER A 115 0.49 -13.68 10.28
CA SER A 115 -0.10 -13.45 11.61
C SER A 115 0.89 -12.91 12.66
N THR A 116 2.19 -13.16 12.53
CA THR A 116 3.19 -12.80 13.55
C THR A 116 3.94 -11.51 13.23
N VAL A 117 4.30 -11.29 11.95
CA VAL A 117 5.04 -10.11 11.50
C VAL A 117 4.21 -8.82 11.61
N TRP A 118 2.89 -8.93 11.66
CA TRP A 118 1.99 -7.80 11.42
C TRP A 118 1.29 -7.19 12.63
N ARG A 119 1.83 -7.41 13.83
CA ARG A 119 1.20 -6.93 15.06
C ARG A 119 1.31 -5.41 15.27
N SER A 120 2.16 -4.69 14.51
CA SER A 120 2.31 -3.23 14.64
C SER A 120 2.73 -2.53 13.33
N PRO A 121 1.79 -2.29 12.40
CA PRO A 121 2.07 -1.56 11.15
C PRO A 121 2.45 -0.08 11.38
N SER A 122 1.94 0.52 12.45
CA SER A 122 2.18 1.94 12.77
C SER A 122 3.64 2.23 13.07
N ASN A 123 4.34 1.32 13.76
CA ASN A 123 5.74 1.51 14.12
C ASN A 123 6.62 1.51 12.87
N ALA A 124 6.38 0.58 11.94
CA ALA A 124 7.11 0.53 10.68
C ALA A 124 6.92 1.81 9.85
N LEU A 125 5.69 2.31 9.75
CA LEU A 125 5.39 3.56 9.05
C LEU A 125 6.05 4.78 9.71
N GLY A 126 6.08 4.83 11.05
CA GLY A 126 6.78 5.87 11.80
C GLY A 126 8.28 5.86 11.52
N CYS A 127 8.92 4.68 11.55
CA CYS A 127 10.34 4.53 11.23
C CYS A 127 10.66 5.00 9.81
N ILE A 128 9.86 4.61 8.81
CA ILE A 128 10.05 5.06 7.43
C ILE A 128 9.89 6.57 7.31
N MET A 129 8.90 7.18 7.98
CA MET A 129 8.73 8.63 7.97
C MET A 129 9.96 9.34 8.53
N THR A 130 10.51 8.86 9.64
CA THR A 130 11.74 9.42 10.24
C THR A 130 12.94 9.29 9.29
N ILE A 131 13.14 8.12 8.68
CA ILE A 131 14.21 7.91 7.70
C ILE A 131 14.02 8.83 6.49
N SER A 132 12.79 8.96 6.01
CA SER A 132 12.44 9.85 4.91
C SER A 132 12.75 11.31 5.24
N ILE A 133 12.40 11.79 6.43
CA ILE A 133 12.70 13.16 6.86
C ILE A 133 14.22 13.39 6.82
N ILE A 134 15.00 12.51 7.46
CA ILE A 134 16.47 12.64 7.53
C ILE A 134 17.08 12.65 6.13
N LEU A 135 16.68 11.70 5.26
CA LEU A 135 17.22 11.61 3.91
C LEU A 135 16.95 12.88 3.11
N HIS A 136 15.76 13.48 3.25
CA HIS A 136 15.35 14.64 2.45
C HIS A 136 15.81 15.99 3.01
N LEU A 137 16.47 16.06 4.17
CA LEU A 137 16.98 17.33 4.70
C LEU A 137 17.96 18.02 3.72
N HIS A 138 18.70 17.25 2.91
CA HIS A 138 19.61 17.79 1.89
C HIS A 138 18.90 18.65 0.82
N VAL A 139 17.58 18.53 0.67
CA VAL A 139 16.79 19.29 -0.31
C VAL A 139 16.80 20.78 0.00
N PHE A 140 16.93 21.16 1.27
CA PHE A 140 16.99 22.57 1.68
C PHE A 140 18.23 23.29 1.15
N THR A 141 19.36 22.60 1.02
CA THR A 141 20.60 23.21 0.52
C THR A 141 20.71 23.12 -1.00
N SER A 142 20.10 22.10 -1.61
CA SER A 142 20.24 21.79 -3.04
C SER A 142 19.12 22.33 -3.93
N THR A 143 18.10 23.01 -3.38
CA THR A 143 17.00 23.59 -4.20
C THR A 143 17.15 25.09 -4.37
N SER A 144 17.00 25.55 -5.62
CA SER A 144 16.91 26.96 -5.98
C SER A 144 15.72 27.25 -6.89
N HIS A 145 15.27 28.49 -6.88
CA HIS A 145 14.17 28.97 -7.71
C HIS A 145 14.72 29.49 -9.05
N ASN A 146 14.14 29.01 -10.16
CA ASN A 146 14.44 29.48 -11.52
C ASN A 146 13.15 29.92 -12.23
N GLN A 147 13.26 30.59 -13.38
CA GLN A 147 12.14 31.12 -14.17
C GLN A 147 11.10 30.06 -14.60
N THR A 148 11.50 28.80 -14.68
CA THR A 148 10.64 27.65 -15.01
C THR A 148 10.08 26.93 -13.77
N GLY A 149 10.37 27.44 -12.57
CA GLY A 149 9.96 26.88 -11.28
C GLY A 149 11.14 26.43 -10.40
N CYS A 150 10.84 25.58 -9.43
CA CYS A 150 11.83 25.02 -8.51
C CYS A 150 12.72 23.97 -9.18
N VAL A 151 14.03 24.20 -9.18
CA VAL A 151 15.03 23.30 -9.77
C VAL A 151 16.05 22.89 -8.71
N MET A 152 16.53 21.65 -8.81
CA MET A 152 17.63 21.15 -7.97
C MET A 152 18.97 21.54 -8.59
N LEU A 153 19.82 22.20 -7.81
CA LEU A 153 21.22 22.46 -8.13
C LEU A 153 22.03 21.17 -7.91
N VAL A 154 22.80 20.76 -8.92
CA VAL A 154 23.60 19.53 -8.88
C VAL A 154 25.04 19.87 -8.49
N GLU A 155 25.34 19.79 -7.20
CA GLU A 155 26.70 19.80 -6.64
C GLU A 155 27.21 18.35 -6.41
N PRO A 156 28.52 18.08 -6.42
CA PRO A 156 29.05 16.71 -6.33
C PRO A 156 28.64 15.97 -5.04
N VAL A 157 28.64 16.62 -3.89
CA VAL A 157 28.17 16.04 -2.62
C VAL A 157 26.64 15.82 -2.65
N SER A 158 25.90 16.71 -3.30
CA SER A 158 24.45 16.58 -3.48
C SER A 158 24.06 15.44 -4.42
N SER A 159 24.95 15.00 -5.31
CA SER A 159 24.68 13.92 -6.28
C SER A 159 24.49 12.56 -5.59
N LEU A 160 25.33 12.23 -4.60
CA LEU A 160 25.20 10.98 -3.84
C LEU A 160 23.87 10.93 -3.08
N TYR A 161 23.50 12.02 -2.39
CA TYR A 161 22.23 12.11 -1.68
C TYR A 161 21.02 12.10 -2.63
N SER A 162 21.14 12.76 -3.79
CA SER A 162 20.09 12.76 -4.82
C SER A 162 19.89 11.37 -5.43
N MET A 163 20.98 10.62 -5.65
CA MET A 163 20.89 9.23 -6.10
C MET A 163 20.28 8.33 -5.04
N ALA A 164 20.70 8.48 -3.78
CA ALA A 164 20.13 7.75 -2.65
C ALA A 164 18.63 8.04 -2.47
N ASP A 165 18.21 9.30 -2.64
CA ASP A 165 16.80 9.71 -2.67
C ASP A 165 16.05 8.95 -3.76
N VAL A 166 16.47 9.02 -5.03
CA VAL A 166 15.73 8.35 -6.10
C VAL A 166 15.72 6.82 -5.92
N MET A 167 16.80 6.24 -5.43
CA MET A 167 16.89 4.81 -5.15
C MET A 167 15.93 4.38 -4.04
N LEU A 168 15.92 5.09 -2.90
CA LEU A 168 15.10 4.73 -1.75
C LEU A 168 13.63 5.12 -1.92
N SER A 169 13.36 6.26 -2.56
CA SER A 169 12.03 6.83 -2.72
C SER A 169 11.24 6.21 -3.89
N PHE A 170 11.92 5.65 -4.90
CA PHE A 170 11.26 5.12 -6.09
C PHE A 170 11.78 3.76 -6.54
N VAL A 171 13.06 3.61 -6.88
CA VAL A 171 13.57 2.42 -7.58
C VAL A 171 13.41 1.16 -6.72
N LEU A 172 13.92 1.19 -5.49
CA LEU A 172 13.88 0.05 -4.59
C LEU A 172 12.44 -0.35 -4.21
N PRO A 173 11.55 0.57 -3.76
CA PRO A 173 10.15 0.23 -3.51
C PRO A 173 9.45 -0.34 -4.74
N SER A 174 9.64 0.26 -5.91
CA SER A 174 8.96 -0.16 -7.15
C SER A 174 9.38 -1.57 -7.58
N LEU A 175 10.69 -1.87 -7.54
CA LEU A 175 11.20 -3.20 -7.86
C LEU A 175 10.64 -4.25 -6.90
N LEU A 176 10.67 -3.97 -5.59
CA LEU A 176 10.15 -4.89 -4.59
C LEU A 176 8.63 -5.12 -4.74
N ILE A 177 7.85 -4.06 -5.00
CA ILE A 177 6.41 -4.16 -5.28
C ILE A 177 6.16 -5.06 -6.47
N LEU A 178 6.85 -4.84 -7.60
CA LEU A 178 6.67 -5.62 -8.81
C LEU A 178 7.05 -7.09 -8.59
N LEU A 179 8.19 -7.37 -7.95
CA LEU A 179 8.61 -8.73 -7.64
C LEU A 179 7.61 -9.47 -6.75
N MET A 180 7.10 -8.81 -5.70
CA MET A 180 6.11 -9.39 -4.81
C MET A 180 4.77 -9.62 -5.50
N ASP A 181 4.26 -8.65 -6.25
CA ASP A 181 2.98 -8.75 -6.94
C ASP A 181 3.04 -9.81 -8.08
N ILE A 182 4.14 -9.87 -8.85
CA ILE A 182 4.35 -10.91 -9.87
C ILE A 182 4.42 -12.31 -9.25
N ARG A 183 5.15 -12.48 -8.14
CA ARG A 183 5.21 -13.78 -7.45
C ARG A 183 3.83 -14.23 -6.97
N VAL A 184 3.03 -13.32 -6.41
CA VAL A 184 1.65 -13.63 -6.00
C VAL A 184 0.80 -14.06 -7.19
N LEU A 185 0.94 -13.41 -8.35
CA LEU A 185 0.26 -13.79 -9.58
C LEU A 185 0.64 -15.19 -10.06
N CYS A 186 1.94 -15.47 -10.15
CA CYS A 186 2.45 -16.73 -10.69
C CYS A 186 2.19 -17.91 -9.75
N CYS A 187 2.46 -17.79 -8.45
CA CYS A 187 2.40 -18.90 -7.52
C CYS A 187 0.95 -19.28 -7.12
N ARG A 188 0.01 -18.33 -7.11
CA ARG A 188 -1.37 -18.61 -6.69
C ARG A 188 -2.14 -19.44 -7.72
N SER A 189 -1.76 -19.38 -9.00
CA SER A 189 -2.37 -20.19 -10.06
C SER A 189 -2.19 -21.71 -9.84
N HIS A 190 -1.30 -22.13 -8.94
CA HIS A 190 -0.89 -23.53 -8.79
C HIS A 190 -1.48 -24.26 -7.57
N ARG A 191 -2.26 -23.60 -6.69
CA ARG A 191 -2.94 -24.29 -5.57
C ARG A 191 -4.17 -25.07 -6.06
N ARG A 192 -3.94 -26.19 -6.77
CA ARG A 192 -4.97 -27.24 -6.94
C ARG A 192 -4.92 -28.13 -5.70
N SER A 193 -6.01 -28.15 -4.93
CA SER A 193 -6.23 -29.16 -3.89
C SER A 193 -6.23 -30.54 -4.54
N SER A 194 -5.46 -31.48 -3.98
CA SER A 194 -5.35 -32.86 -4.45
C SER A 194 -6.47 -33.78 -3.97
N ASP A 195 -7.38 -33.30 -3.10
CA ASP A 195 -8.46 -34.13 -2.54
C ASP A 195 -9.80 -33.96 -3.29
N PRO A 196 -10.29 -35.02 -3.98
CA PRO A 196 -11.49 -34.96 -4.83
C PRO A 196 -12.79 -34.86 -4.02
N LEU A 197 -12.83 -35.35 -2.79
CA LEU A 197 -14.05 -35.38 -1.96
C LEU A 197 -14.27 -34.06 -1.19
N LEU A 198 -13.18 -33.41 -0.79
CA LEU A 198 -13.20 -32.06 -0.21
C LEU A 198 -13.48 -31.00 -1.29
N GLN A 199 -13.14 -31.29 -2.55
CA GLN A 199 -13.40 -30.41 -3.68
C GLN A 199 -14.89 -30.15 -3.88
N VAL A 200 -15.77 -31.16 -3.85
CA VAL A 200 -17.18 -31.02 -4.28
C VAL A 200 -18.03 -30.16 -3.34
N VAL A 201 -17.85 -30.27 -2.02
CA VAL A 201 -18.67 -29.56 -1.02
C VAL A 201 -18.18 -28.13 -0.78
N PHE A 202 -16.87 -27.89 -0.86
CA PHE A 202 -16.30 -26.54 -0.78
C PHE A 202 -16.32 -25.80 -2.12
N HIS A 203 -16.32 -26.49 -3.28
CA HIS A 203 -16.24 -25.85 -4.61
C HIS A 203 -17.28 -24.76 -4.80
N LYS A 204 -18.57 -25.04 -4.57
CA LYS A 204 -19.62 -24.17 -5.13
C LYS A 204 -19.82 -22.86 -4.36
N LEU A 205 -19.46 -22.81 -3.07
CA LEU A 205 -19.53 -21.59 -2.24
C LEU A 205 -18.17 -20.86 -2.17
N ASP A 206 -17.08 -21.61 -2.29
CA ASP A 206 -15.71 -21.08 -2.24
C ASP A 206 -15.23 -20.60 -3.61
N GLU A 207 -15.72 -21.16 -4.73
CA GLU A 207 -15.33 -20.78 -6.09
C GLU A 207 -15.79 -19.37 -6.47
N ASP A 208 -17.02 -18.97 -6.13
CA ASP A 208 -17.49 -17.60 -6.38
C ASP A 208 -16.76 -16.59 -5.48
N THR A 209 -16.50 -16.98 -4.23
CA THR A 209 -15.76 -16.16 -3.27
C THR A 209 -14.29 -16.01 -3.69
N GLU A 210 -13.68 -17.08 -4.20
CA GLU A 210 -12.31 -17.12 -4.67
C GLU A 210 -12.15 -16.37 -6.00
N LYS A 211 -13.04 -16.58 -6.97
CA LYS A 211 -13.09 -15.80 -8.22
C LYS A 211 -13.16 -14.31 -7.92
N ARG A 212 -14.00 -13.91 -6.94
CA ARG A 212 -14.09 -12.53 -6.50
C ARG A 212 -12.81 -12.04 -5.83
N ARG A 213 -12.18 -12.84 -4.96
CA ARG A 213 -10.89 -12.49 -4.33
C ARG A 213 -9.79 -12.32 -5.38
N VAL A 214 -9.71 -13.21 -6.38
CA VAL A 214 -8.73 -13.14 -7.46
C VAL A 214 -8.98 -11.90 -8.33
N SER A 215 -10.23 -11.63 -8.70
CA SER A 215 -10.59 -10.43 -9.45
C SER A 215 -10.20 -9.14 -8.70
N ASN A 216 -10.55 -9.04 -7.41
CA ASN A 216 -10.18 -7.91 -6.58
C ASN A 216 -8.66 -7.77 -6.41
N MET A 217 -7.94 -8.89 -6.29
CA MET A 217 -6.48 -8.88 -6.22
C MET A 217 -5.86 -8.39 -7.53
N ARG A 218 -6.36 -8.85 -8.69
CA ARG A 218 -5.92 -8.39 -10.02
C ARG A 218 -6.17 -6.91 -10.22
N ARG A 219 -7.34 -6.41 -9.83
CA ARG A 219 -7.64 -4.96 -9.84
C ARG A 219 -6.64 -4.17 -9.00
N PHE A 220 -6.25 -4.71 -7.83
CA PHE A 220 -5.29 -4.04 -6.96
C PHE A 220 -3.90 -3.99 -7.60
N MET A 221 -3.46 -5.09 -8.21
CA MET A 221 -2.17 -5.15 -8.91
C MET A 221 -2.14 -4.28 -10.17
N LEU A 222 -3.25 -4.18 -10.88
CA LEU A 222 -3.36 -3.23 -11.99
C LEU A 222 -3.23 -1.79 -11.49
N THR A 223 -3.83 -1.49 -10.33
CA THR A 223 -3.75 -0.17 -9.71
C THR A 223 -2.32 0.16 -9.27
N THR A 224 -1.63 -0.78 -8.61
CA THR A 224 -0.22 -0.58 -8.25
C THR A 224 0.61 -0.30 -9.48
N LEU A 225 0.44 -1.10 -10.55
CA LEU A 225 1.14 -0.91 -11.81
C LEU A 225 0.88 0.47 -12.42
N VAL A 226 -0.38 0.90 -12.53
CA VAL A 226 -0.73 2.24 -13.06
C VAL A 226 -0.13 3.35 -12.19
N SER A 227 -0.17 3.21 -10.86
CA SER A 227 0.43 4.19 -9.93
C SER A 227 1.96 4.32 -10.11
N LEU A 228 2.64 3.19 -10.34
CA LEU A 228 4.07 3.17 -10.67
C LEU A 228 4.34 3.84 -12.02
N LEU A 229 3.55 3.52 -13.04
CA LEU A 229 3.68 4.08 -14.40
C LEU A 229 3.42 5.60 -14.42
N LEU A 230 2.45 6.11 -13.66
CA LEU A 230 2.20 7.56 -13.55
C LEU A 230 3.35 8.30 -12.86
N SER A 231 4.09 7.62 -11.99
CA SER A 231 5.26 8.19 -11.30
C SER A 231 6.54 8.10 -12.12
N LEU A 232 6.62 7.16 -13.07
CA LEU A 232 7.84 6.82 -13.78
C LEU A 232 8.44 8.01 -14.55
N PRO A 233 7.67 8.82 -15.32
CA PRO A 233 8.25 9.90 -16.11
C PRO A 233 8.99 10.95 -15.27
N ASP A 234 8.40 11.35 -14.14
CA ASP A 234 9.02 12.35 -13.24
C ASP A 234 10.29 11.79 -12.59
N ASN A 235 10.26 10.56 -12.10
CA ASN A 235 11.43 9.93 -11.47
C ASN A 235 12.52 9.59 -12.49
N ALA A 236 12.16 9.19 -13.71
CA ALA A 236 13.11 8.95 -14.79
C ALA A 236 13.82 10.24 -15.20
N LEU A 237 13.09 11.36 -15.29
CA LEU A 237 13.66 12.68 -15.55
C LEU A 237 14.61 13.09 -14.42
N ARG A 238 14.24 12.88 -13.16
CA ARG A 238 15.13 13.11 -12.00
C ARG A 238 16.39 12.24 -12.06
N SER A 239 16.27 10.95 -12.35
CA SER A 239 17.43 10.06 -12.54
C SER A 239 18.35 10.53 -13.67
N TRP A 240 17.77 10.95 -14.79
CA TRP A 240 18.52 11.46 -15.94
C TRP A 240 19.36 12.68 -15.60
N HIS A 241 18.77 13.66 -14.90
CA HIS A 241 19.48 14.86 -14.45
C HIS A 241 20.64 14.57 -13.50
N ILE A 242 20.53 13.52 -12.68
CA ILE A 242 21.60 13.10 -11.75
C ILE A 242 22.73 12.38 -12.49
N LEU A 243 22.40 11.47 -13.42
CA LEU A 243 23.38 10.60 -14.07
C LEU A 243 24.18 11.32 -15.16
N LEU A 244 23.57 12.27 -15.87
CA LEU A 244 24.17 12.93 -17.03
C LEU A 244 24.13 14.46 -16.92
N PRO A 245 24.75 15.09 -15.89
CA PRO A 245 24.66 16.52 -15.66
C PRO A 245 25.15 17.38 -16.85
N ALA A 246 26.12 16.90 -17.62
CA ALA A 246 26.65 17.58 -18.81
C ALA A 246 25.73 17.51 -20.04
N ALA A 247 24.86 16.49 -20.14
CA ALA A 247 23.86 16.34 -21.22
C ALA A 247 22.44 16.70 -20.74
N ALA A 248 22.30 17.11 -19.48
CA ALA A 248 21.03 17.34 -18.78
C ALA A 248 20.41 18.73 -19.03
N GLN A 249 20.88 19.45 -20.05
CA GLN A 249 20.11 20.51 -20.70
C GLN A 249 19.44 19.99 -21.99
N PRO A 250 18.58 18.95 -21.99
CA PRO A 250 17.62 18.87 -23.07
C PRO A 250 16.72 20.11 -22.92
N GLN A 251 16.62 20.91 -23.99
CA GLN A 251 15.57 21.93 -24.13
C GLN A 251 14.22 21.19 -24.25
N LEU A 252 13.81 20.54 -23.16
CA LEU A 252 12.54 19.87 -23.06
C LEU A 252 11.48 20.95 -23.22
N SER A 253 10.60 20.79 -24.21
CA SER A 253 9.56 21.77 -24.46
C SER A 253 8.72 21.97 -23.20
N ALA A 254 8.44 23.22 -22.85
CA ALA A 254 7.59 23.56 -21.71
C ALA A 254 6.30 22.70 -21.61
N PRO A 255 5.54 22.40 -22.70
CA PRO A 255 4.36 21.55 -22.59
C PRO A 255 4.67 20.11 -22.12
N PHE A 256 5.82 19.55 -22.51
CA PHE A 256 6.22 18.21 -22.10
C PHE A 256 6.53 18.14 -20.60
N PHE A 257 7.20 19.15 -20.05
CA PHE A 257 7.44 19.26 -18.61
C PHE A 257 6.12 19.35 -17.82
N HIS A 258 5.17 20.16 -18.29
CA HIS A 258 3.85 20.25 -17.66
C HIS A 258 3.07 18.94 -17.75
N ALA A 259 3.18 18.20 -18.86
CA ALA A 259 2.54 16.89 -19.00
C ALA A 259 3.09 15.87 -17.99
N ILE A 260 4.41 15.81 -17.79
CA ILE A 260 5.03 14.95 -16.77
C ILE A 260 4.52 15.31 -15.37
N LYS A 261 4.47 16.60 -15.03
CA LYS A 261 3.95 17.06 -13.73
C LYS A 261 2.47 16.76 -13.56
N ALA A 262 1.67 16.87 -14.62
CA ALA A 262 0.26 16.51 -14.59
C ALA A 262 0.07 15.02 -14.30
N LEU A 263 0.84 14.12 -14.93
CA LEU A 263 0.81 12.68 -14.66
C LEU A 263 1.21 12.37 -13.21
N TYR A 264 2.25 13.03 -12.71
CA TYR A 264 2.70 12.89 -11.32
C TYR A 264 1.59 13.27 -10.32
N ILE A 265 0.89 14.39 -10.54
CA ILE A 265 -0.21 14.84 -9.67
C ILE A 265 -1.44 13.95 -9.81
N ALA A 266 -1.74 13.51 -11.04
CA ALA A 266 -2.86 12.63 -11.32
C ALA A 266 -2.75 11.29 -10.58
N LYS A 267 -1.52 10.80 -10.31
CA LYS A 267 -1.27 9.62 -9.49
C LYS A 267 -1.99 9.68 -8.13
N PHE A 268 -1.88 10.79 -7.40
CA PHE A 268 -2.48 10.93 -6.06
C PHE A 268 -4.01 10.90 -6.12
N SER A 269 -4.59 11.43 -7.21
CA SER A 269 -6.03 11.35 -7.45
C SER A 269 -6.48 9.95 -7.85
N PHE A 270 -5.69 9.25 -8.67
CA PHE A 270 -5.94 7.88 -9.10
C PHE A 270 -5.86 6.89 -7.94
N ASN A 271 -4.85 7.03 -7.07
CA ASN A 271 -4.74 6.26 -5.84
C ASN A 271 -6.04 6.40 -5.05
N ALA A 272 -6.47 7.63 -4.75
CA ALA A 272 -7.67 7.90 -3.99
C ALA A 272 -8.92 7.29 -4.61
N PHE A 273 -9.12 7.44 -5.92
CA PHE A 273 -10.24 6.83 -6.65
C PHE A 273 -10.30 5.31 -6.44
N TYR A 274 -9.17 4.64 -6.56
CA TYR A 274 -9.12 3.20 -6.36
C TYR A 274 -9.32 2.80 -4.88
N LEU A 275 -8.72 3.56 -3.95
CA LEU A 275 -8.93 3.37 -2.52
C LEU A 275 -10.40 3.53 -2.16
N THR A 276 -11.11 4.53 -2.70
CA THR A 276 -12.56 4.70 -2.45
C THR A 276 -13.35 3.49 -2.91
N SER A 277 -13.02 2.94 -4.09
CA SER A 277 -13.66 1.74 -4.65
C SER A 277 -13.41 0.51 -3.77
N PHE A 278 -12.18 0.33 -3.31
CA PHE A 278 -11.81 -0.77 -2.42
C PHE A 278 -12.49 -0.69 -1.04
N VAL A 279 -12.51 0.50 -0.45
CA VAL A 279 -13.15 0.77 0.84
C VAL A 279 -14.67 0.61 0.75
N PHE A 280 -15.26 1.00 -0.39
CA PHE A 280 -16.67 0.79 -0.67
C PHE A 280 -16.98 -0.71 -0.73
N ASP A 281 -16.22 -1.46 -1.53
CA ASP A 281 -16.39 -2.91 -1.68
C ASP A 281 -16.26 -3.63 -0.32
N ARG A 282 -15.21 -3.39 0.48
CA ARG A 282 -15.09 -4.09 1.78
C ARG A 282 -16.21 -3.78 2.75
N ASN A 283 -16.69 -2.54 2.83
CA ASN A 283 -17.71 -2.15 3.82
C ASN A 283 -19.13 -2.56 3.45
N VAL A 284 -19.45 -2.60 2.16
CA VAL A 284 -20.76 -3.08 1.67
C VAL A 284 -20.81 -4.61 1.68
N LEU A 285 -19.68 -5.26 1.37
CA LEU A 285 -19.60 -6.72 1.26
C LEU A 285 -19.34 -7.42 2.58
N SER A 286 -18.61 -6.83 3.54
CA SER A 286 -18.40 -7.48 4.85
C SER A 286 -19.70 -7.62 5.63
N LYS A 287 -20.59 -6.62 5.57
CA LYS A 287 -21.90 -6.63 6.25
C LYS A 287 -22.88 -7.61 5.62
N THR A 288 -22.86 -7.74 4.29
CA THR A 288 -23.72 -8.70 3.57
C THR A 288 -23.15 -10.12 3.61
N SER A 289 -21.82 -10.27 3.64
CA SER A 289 -21.14 -11.57 3.79
C SER A 289 -21.30 -12.15 5.17
N SER A 290 -21.12 -11.37 6.25
CA SER A 290 -21.22 -11.92 7.61
C SER A 290 -22.65 -12.33 7.95
N SER A 291 -23.65 -11.52 7.58
CA SER A 291 -25.07 -11.84 7.78
C SER A 291 -25.51 -13.05 6.96
N ARG A 292 -25.04 -13.18 5.71
CA ARG A 292 -25.34 -14.32 4.85
C ARG A 292 -24.57 -15.59 5.26
N GLN A 293 -23.34 -15.47 5.75
CA GLN A 293 -22.57 -16.61 6.25
C GLN A 293 -23.11 -17.11 7.59
N LEU A 294 -23.52 -16.23 8.51
CA LEU A 294 -24.17 -16.60 9.77
C LEU A 294 -25.53 -17.27 9.54
N SER A 295 -26.36 -16.71 8.65
CA SER A 295 -27.65 -17.32 8.31
C SER A 295 -27.49 -18.66 7.59
N LEU A 296 -26.50 -18.81 6.70
CA LEU A 296 -26.19 -20.09 6.06
C LEU A 296 -25.58 -21.13 7.01
N SER A 297 -24.73 -20.73 7.95
CA SER A 297 -24.21 -21.64 8.98
C SER A 297 -25.29 -22.08 9.95
N LEU A 298 -26.19 -21.17 10.32
CA LEU A 298 -27.30 -21.43 11.26
C LEU A 298 -28.37 -22.31 10.60
N HIS A 299 -28.73 -22.04 9.34
CA HIS A 299 -29.66 -22.89 8.59
C HIS A 299 -29.08 -24.29 8.29
N ARG A 300 -27.75 -24.43 8.16
CA ARG A 300 -27.09 -25.74 8.04
C ARG A 300 -27.05 -26.52 9.37
N LEU A 301 -26.89 -25.84 10.50
CA LEU A 301 -27.02 -26.42 11.84
C LEU A 301 -28.46 -26.92 12.09
N GLU A 302 -29.45 -26.20 11.57
CA GLU A 302 -30.87 -26.56 11.67
C GLU A 302 -31.23 -27.76 10.78
N ASN A 303 -30.67 -27.84 9.56
CA ASN A 303 -30.97 -28.90 8.60
C ASN A 303 -30.13 -30.19 8.78
N ASN A 304 -29.01 -30.17 9.50
CA ASN A 304 -28.17 -31.34 9.78
C ASN A 304 -27.57 -31.29 11.21
N PRO A 305 -28.33 -31.70 12.24
CA PRO A 305 -27.88 -31.64 13.63
C PRO A 305 -26.73 -32.62 13.96
N SER A 306 -26.35 -33.51 13.04
CA SER A 306 -25.25 -34.47 13.22
C SER A 306 -23.86 -33.88 12.96
N ILE A 307 -23.77 -32.67 12.38
CA ILE A 307 -22.50 -31.97 12.18
C ILE A 307 -22.24 -31.13 13.42
N ILE A 308 -21.74 -31.78 14.47
CA ILE A 308 -21.26 -31.10 15.68
C ILE A 308 -20.06 -30.23 15.27
N PRO A 309 -20.12 -28.90 15.37
CA PRO A 309 -18.92 -28.09 15.32
C PRO A 309 -18.13 -28.42 16.57
N ARG A 310 -16.95 -29.01 16.41
CA ARG A 310 -16.01 -29.26 17.50
C ARG A 310 -15.46 -27.91 17.98
N GLU A 311 -16.27 -27.19 18.74
CA GLU A 311 -15.86 -25.98 19.43
C GLU A 311 -14.85 -26.34 20.52
N ARG A 312 -13.74 -25.60 20.53
CA ARG A 312 -12.85 -25.50 21.68
C ARG A 312 -13.64 -24.89 22.84
N SER A 313 -13.95 -25.68 23.86
CA SER A 313 -14.31 -25.17 25.18
C SER A 313 -13.22 -25.52 26.17
N ASN A 314 -12.46 -24.50 26.60
CA ASN A 314 -11.80 -24.55 27.89
C ASN A 314 -12.87 -24.37 28.98
N THR A 315 -12.68 -25.15 30.06
CA THR A 315 -13.17 -24.99 31.44
C THR A 315 -14.62 -25.33 31.80
N VAL A 316 -14.73 -26.39 32.63
CA VAL A 316 -15.67 -26.63 33.77
C VAL A 316 -17.05 -27.20 33.36
N ALA A 317 -17.58 -28.33 33.86
CA ALA A 317 -17.37 -29.07 35.11
C ALA A 317 -17.42 -30.60 34.91
N CYS A 318 -16.58 -31.31 35.66
CA CYS A 318 -16.63 -32.76 35.85
C CYS A 318 -17.84 -33.16 36.72
N ARG A 319 -18.51 -34.26 36.36
CA ARG A 319 -19.19 -35.14 37.32
C ARG A 319 -18.73 -36.58 37.05
N PRO A 320 -18.24 -37.33 38.06
CA PRO A 320 -17.57 -38.61 37.85
C PRO A 320 -18.52 -39.78 38.00
N THR A 321 -18.43 -40.77 37.11
CA THR A 321 -18.84 -42.15 37.42
C THR A 321 -17.90 -43.16 36.76
N SER A 322 -17.15 -43.81 37.65
CA SER A 322 -16.45 -45.10 37.52
C SER A 322 -15.06 -45.15 36.86
N PRO A 323 -14.20 -46.04 37.38
CA PRO A 323 -12.76 -45.93 37.30
C PRO A 323 -12.21 -46.77 36.14
N PHE A 324 -11.07 -46.40 35.57
CA PHE A 324 -9.93 -47.31 35.39
C PHE A 324 -8.72 -46.58 34.78
N GLN A 325 -7.60 -46.80 35.49
CA GLN A 325 -6.18 -46.70 35.14
C GLN A 325 -5.62 -45.50 34.35
N VAL A 326 -4.91 -44.69 35.13
CA VAL A 326 -3.78 -43.84 34.78
C VAL A 326 -2.65 -44.67 34.13
N LEU A 327 -2.15 -44.24 32.97
CA LEU A 327 -0.69 -44.20 32.72
C LEU A 327 -0.33 -43.17 31.60
N THR A 328 0.24 -42.06 32.05
CA THR A 328 1.37 -41.29 31.48
C THR A 328 1.41 -40.86 30.00
N ARG A 329 1.13 -39.57 29.79
CA ARG A 329 2.10 -38.53 29.32
C ARG A 329 3.21 -38.99 28.37
N ASN A 330 3.14 -38.59 27.10
CA ASN A 330 4.15 -37.70 26.50
C ASN A 330 3.71 -37.14 25.15
N SER A 331 3.88 -35.83 25.07
CA SER A 331 3.73 -34.95 23.92
C SER A 331 4.97 -34.99 23.03
N SER A 332 4.79 -35.23 21.73
CA SER A 332 5.65 -34.67 20.70
C SER A 332 4.96 -34.74 19.33
N CYS A 333 4.49 -33.59 18.87
CA CYS A 333 4.34 -33.32 17.44
C CYS A 333 5.74 -33.36 16.81
N THR A 334 6.00 -34.38 16.00
CA THR A 334 7.08 -34.37 15.00
C THR A 334 6.47 -34.84 13.69
N CYS A 335 5.86 -33.91 12.96
CA CYS A 335 5.75 -33.99 11.51
C CYS A 335 7.03 -33.33 10.96
N LEU A 336 8.11 -34.11 10.99
CA LEU A 336 9.35 -33.80 10.29
C LEU A 336 9.86 -35.12 9.73
N ASP A 337 9.32 -35.53 8.59
CA ASP A 337 10.01 -36.47 7.72
C ASP A 337 9.65 -36.21 6.24
N GLU A 338 10.51 -36.71 5.35
CA GLU A 338 10.64 -36.45 3.91
C GLU A 338 11.58 -35.31 3.50
N LYS A 339 12.87 -35.41 3.86
CA LYS A 339 13.96 -35.07 2.91
C LYS A 339 15.41 -35.47 3.28
N LEU A 340 15.64 -36.45 4.15
CA LEU A 340 17.02 -36.84 4.50
C LEU A 340 17.24 -38.35 4.63
N GLN A 341 16.92 -39.09 3.57
CA GLN A 341 17.32 -40.50 3.46
C GLN A 341 17.70 -40.89 2.03
N LYS A 342 18.61 -40.12 1.44
CA LYS A 342 19.53 -40.58 0.39
C LYS A 342 20.89 -40.00 0.76
N TRP A 343 21.93 -40.83 0.73
CA TRP A 343 23.29 -40.65 1.28
C TRP A 343 23.52 -41.19 2.69
N VAL A 344 23.39 -42.52 2.84
CA VAL A 344 24.44 -43.39 3.42
C VAL A 344 24.52 -44.64 2.56
#